data_AF-A0A7V8G352-F1
#
_entry.id   AF-A0A7V8G352-F1
#
_cell.length_a   1.000
_cell.length_b   1.000
_cell.length_c   1.000
_cell.angle_alpha   90.00
_cell.angle_beta   90.00
_cell.angle_gamma   90.00
#
_symmetry.space_group_name_H-M   'P 1'
#
loop_
_entity.id
_entity.type
_entity.pdbx_description
1 polymer ?
#
loop_
_entity_poly.entity_id
_entity_poly.type
_entity_poly.pdbx_seq_one_letter_code
_entity_poly.pdbx_strand_id
1 'polypeptide(L)'
;MHLDYSTDTVDDAQRFAYWSDVVCQHLIPAKSVVPDRQHFNARFRLRSLGKLALAEMSSPRHVWERDAQHLRSGPNEDFMLSLMVSGHGVLSQSGREVVQRNGDIVLYDAARPFSFDLAPESTLLVRIPRRQLLCRFPEAHNLTAMHLAEGHPTARLLGHMIREAASLELSGSEAMEASLAGSMLDMLSAVLQVQSDGDLAPDLRTPI
;
A
#
# COMPACT_ATOMS: atom_id res chain seq x y z
N MET A 1 -15.91 9.08 -4.33
CA MET A 1 -15.51 8.96 -5.76
C MET A 1 -15.10 7.52 -6.02
N HIS A 2 -15.47 6.95 -7.17
CA HIS A 2 -15.07 5.62 -7.62
C HIS A 2 -14.55 5.73 -9.06
N LEU A 3 -13.37 5.19 -9.34
CA LEU A 3 -12.70 5.22 -10.64
C LEU A 3 -12.24 3.80 -10.99
N ASP A 4 -12.39 3.43 -12.27
CA ASP A 4 -11.92 2.15 -12.81
C ASP A 4 -11.14 2.43 -14.11
N TYR A 5 -9.89 1.97 -14.16
CA TYR A 5 -8.98 2.13 -15.28
C TYR A 5 -8.51 0.75 -15.74
N SER A 6 -8.47 0.55 -17.05
CA SER A 6 -7.95 -0.67 -17.67
C SER A 6 -7.08 -0.31 -18.87
N THR A 7 -6.01 -1.08 -19.09
CA THR A 7 -5.20 -0.99 -20.32
C THR A 7 -5.78 -1.80 -21.47
N ASP A 8 -6.87 -2.56 -21.27
CA ASP A 8 -7.45 -3.47 -22.27
C ASP A 8 -7.82 -2.75 -23.58
N THR A 9 -8.20 -1.47 -23.50
CA THR A 9 -8.60 -0.64 -24.65
C THR A 9 -7.52 0.35 -25.09
N VAL A 10 -6.32 0.27 -24.52
CA VAL A 10 -5.19 1.15 -24.86
C VAL A 10 -4.28 0.43 -25.85
N ASP A 11 -3.77 1.16 -26.85
CA ASP A 11 -2.82 0.62 -27.82
C ASP A 11 -1.60 0.01 -27.11
N ASP A 12 -1.19 -1.19 -27.53
CA ASP A 12 -0.16 -2.00 -26.87
C ASP A 12 1.12 -1.21 -26.55
N ALA A 13 1.58 -0.38 -27.49
CA ALA A 13 2.78 0.44 -27.33
C ALA A 13 2.67 1.51 -26.23
N GLN A 14 1.46 1.91 -25.85
CA GLN A 14 1.17 2.98 -24.90
C GLN A 14 0.72 2.47 -23.52
N ARG A 15 0.32 1.20 -23.40
CA ARG A 15 -0.29 0.63 -22.17
C ARG A 15 0.50 0.92 -20.90
N PHE A 16 1.81 0.69 -20.92
CA PHE A 16 2.63 0.95 -19.74
C PHE A 16 2.77 2.44 -19.40
N ALA A 17 2.89 3.30 -20.41
CA ALA A 17 2.98 4.75 -20.18
C ALA A 17 1.68 5.27 -19.55
N TYR A 18 0.54 4.89 -20.15
CA TYR A 18 -0.79 5.17 -19.62
C TYR A 18 -0.95 4.67 -18.18
N TRP A 19 -0.56 3.42 -17.92
CA TRP A 19 -0.59 2.82 -16.58
C TRP A 19 0.21 3.62 -15.56
N SER A 20 1.46 3.95 -15.90
CA SER A 20 2.35 4.71 -15.02
C SER A 20 1.74 6.08 -14.68
N ASP A 21 1.15 6.75 -15.67
CA ASP A 21 0.51 8.05 -15.48
C ASP A 21 -0.71 7.95 -14.55
N VAL A 22 -1.58 6.96 -14.77
CA VAL A 22 -2.78 6.72 -13.94
C VAL A 22 -2.39 6.46 -12.48
N VAL A 23 -1.43 5.56 -12.23
CA VAL A 23 -1.01 5.23 -10.85
C VAL A 23 -0.38 6.44 -10.16
N CYS A 24 0.51 7.16 -10.85
CA CYS A 24 1.16 8.36 -10.32
C CYS A 24 0.17 9.51 -10.06
N GLN A 25 -0.87 9.65 -10.87
CA GLN A 25 -1.90 10.67 -10.71
C GLN A 25 -2.69 10.50 -9.40
N HIS A 26 -2.98 9.24 -9.02
CA HIS A 26 -3.90 8.95 -7.91
C HIS A 26 -3.21 8.55 -6.60
N LEU A 27 -2.01 7.97 -6.68
CA LEU A 27 -1.24 7.53 -5.53
C LEU A 27 -0.08 8.49 -5.24
N ILE A 28 1.16 8.10 -5.58
CA ILE A 28 2.37 8.85 -5.30
C ILE A 28 3.20 8.92 -6.58
N PRO A 29 3.73 10.11 -6.93
CA PRO A 29 4.65 10.23 -8.05
C PRO A 29 5.89 9.34 -7.84
N ALA A 30 6.15 8.48 -8.79
CA ALA A 30 7.33 7.64 -8.81
C ALA A 30 7.68 7.34 -10.27
N LYS A 31 8.90 6.89 -10.48
CA LYS A 31 9.31 6.31 -11.74
C LYS A 31 8.90 4.85 -11.74
N SER A 32 8.39 4.36 -12.87
CA SER A 32 8.15 2.93 -13.05
C SER A 32 8.99 2.39 -14.21
N VAL A 33 9.48 1.17 -14.06
CA VAL A 33 10.09 0.40 -15.15
C VAL A 33 9.42 -0.97 -15.25
N VAL A 34 9.27 -1.47 -16.46
CA VAL A 34 8.70 -2.79 -16.74
C VAL A 34 9.70 -3.60 -17.58
N PRO A 35 9.97 -4.87 -17.23
CA PRO A 35 10.86 -5.71 -18.01
C PRO A 35 10.34 -6.02 -19.42
N ASP A 36 9.03 -6.26 -19.56
CA ASP A 36 8.36 -6.51 -20.85
C ASP A 36 7.26 -5.46 -21.09
N ARG A 37 7.47 -4.61 -22.10
CA ARG A 37 6.50 -3.59 -22.51
C ARG A 37 5.45 -4.10 -23.48
N GLN A 38 5.70 -5.23 -24.16
CA GLN A 38 4.87 -5.70 -25.27
C GLN A 38 3.57 -6.36 -24.80
N HIS A 39 3.52 -6.88 -23.57
CA HIS A 39 2.35 -7.60 -23.03
C HIS A 39 1.90 -7.06 -21.67
N PHE A 40 1.61 -5.75 -21.62
CA PHE A 40 1.20 -5.10 -20.37
C PHE A 40 -0.32 -4.97 -20.28
N ASN A 41 -0.99 -5.88 -19.53
CA ASN A 41 -2.43 -5.81 -19.23
C ASN A 41 -2.64 -5.52 -17.75
N ALA A 42 -3.12 -4.33 -17.41
CA ALA A 42 -3.29 -3.91 -16.03
C ALA A 42 -4.65 -3.27 -15.78
N ARG A 43 -5.09 -3.35 -14.52
CA ARG A 43 -6.32 -2.73 -14.02
C ARG A 43 -6.04 -2.01 -12.72
N PHE A 44 -6.65 -0.85 -12.57
CA PHE A 44 -6.54 -0.02 -11.38
C PHE A 44 -7.90 0.53 -11.02
N ARG A 45 -8.37 0.21 -9.82
CA ARG A 45 -9.59 0.77 -9.25
C ARG A 45 -9.22 1.65 -8.09
N LEU A 46 -9.90 2.78 -7.95
CA LEU A 46 -9.71 3.71 -6.85
C LEU A 46 -11.05 4.09 -6.23
N ARG A 47 -11.10 4.13 -4.91
CA ARG A 47 -12.23 4.67 -4.16
C ARG A 47 -11.77 5.47 -2.95
N SER A 48 -12.61 6.42 -2.55
CA SER A 48 -12.38 7.22 -1.34
C SER A 48 -12.94 6.52 -0.10
N LEU A 49 -12.07 6.36 0.89
CA LEU A 49 -12.25 5.99 2.31
C LEU A 49 -12.37 7.19 3.25
N GLY A 50 -13.37 8.06 3.15
CA GLY A 50 -13.32 9.33 3.89
C GLY A 50 -12.09 10.15 3.48
N LYS A 51 -11.06 10.23 4.34
CA LYS A 51 -9.76 10.85 3.99
C LYS A 51 -8.70 9.87 3.45
N LEU A 52 -8.97 8.58 3.46
CA LEU A 52 -8.11 7.55 2.88
C LEU A 52 -8.44 7.38 1.39
N ALA A 53 -7.47 6.91 0.61
CA ALA A 53 -7.74 6.39 -0.72
C ALA A 53 -7.43 4.89 -0.73
N LEU A 54 -8.39 4.10 -1.20
CA LEU A 54 -8.24 2.65 -1.36
C LEU A 54 -8.11 2.37 -2.84
N ALA A 55 -7.03 1.71 -3.22
CA ALA A 55 -6.80 1.26 -4.58
C ALA A 55 -6.71 -0.26 -4.65
N GLU A 56 -7.24 -0.83 -5.73
CA GLU A 56 -7.02 -2.21 -6.11
C GLU A 56 -6.25 -2.24 -7.44
N MET A 57 -5.24 -3.09 -7.51
CA MET A 57 -4.32 -3.14 -8.65
C MET A 57 -4.00 -4.57 -9.05
N SER A 58 -4.02 -4.83 -10.36
CA SER A 58 -3.52 -6.07 -10.98
C SER A 58 -2.67 -5.71 -12.19
N SER A 59 -1.49 -6.32 -12.34
CA SER A 59 -0.56 -6.01 -13.45
C SER A 59 0.56 -7.04 -13.56
N PRO A 60 1.21 -7.17 -14.73
CA PRO A 60 2.49 -7.86 -14.87
C PRO A 60 3.58 -7.25 -13.97
N ARG A 61 4.71 -7.96 -13.86
CA ARG A 61 5.85 -7.51 -13.08
C ARG A 61 6.32 -6.12 -13.52
N HIS A 62 6.43 -5.19 -12.58
CA HIS A 62 7.00 -3.86 -12.79
C HIS A 62 7.64 -3.37 -11.50
N VAL A 63 8.54 -2.39 -11.59
CA VAL A 63 9.27 -1.85 -10.45
C VAL A 63 8.96 -0.37 -10.32
N TRP A 64 8.55 0.05 -9.13
CA TRP A 64 8.42 1.44 -8.74
C TRP A 64 9.68 1.91 -8.04
N GLU A 65 10.18 3.08 -8.43
CA GLU A 65 11.32 3.76 -7.82
C GLU A 65 10.90 5.17 -7.46
N ARG A 66 10.93 5.49 -6.17
CA ARG A 66 10.82 6.87 -5.69
C ARG A 66 12.16 7.29 -5.15
N ASP A 67 12.75 8.31 -5.74
CA ASP A 67 14.06 8.83 -5.36
C ASP A 67 13.98 10.25 -4.78
N ALA A 68 15.14 10.80 -4.40
CA ALA A 68 15.22 12.15 -3.85
C ALA A 68 14.80 13.26 -4.82
N GLN A 69 14.75 13.02 -6.13
CA GLN A 69 14.26 13.99 -7.10
C GLN A 69 12.74 14.13 -7.01
N HIS A 70 12.03 13.00 -6.90
CA HIS A 70 10.58 12.96 -6.74
C HIS A 70 10.09 13.56 -5.41
N LEU A 71 10.95 13.59 -4.38
CA LEU A 71 10.62 14.22 -3.10
C LEU A 71 10.61 15.75 -3.18
N ARG A 72 11.29 16.34 -4.16
CA ARG A 72 11.34 17.81 -4.33
C ARG A 72 10.09 18.38 -5.01
N SER A 73 9.26 17.54 -5.63
CA SER A 73 8.17 17.98 -6.52
C SER A 73 6.77 18.02 -5.86
N GLY A 74 6.67 18.14 -4.54
CA GLY A 74 5.40 18.40 -3.85
C GLY A 74 5.18 17.55 -2.58
N PRO A 75 4.08 17.81 -1.82
CA PRO A 75 3.87 17.30 -0.46
C PRO A 75 3.38 15.85 -0.39
N ASN A 76 3.79 14.99 -1.34
CA ASN A 76 3.35 13.58 -1.39
C ASN A 76 4.16 12.74 -0.39
N GLU A 77 3.90 13.00 0.89
CA GLU A 77 4.56 12.44 2.08
C GLU A 77 3.69 11.41 2.81
N ASP A 78 2.61 10.97 2.16
CA ASP A 78 1.64 10.02 2.70
C ASP A 78 2.29 8.66 2.99
N PHE A 79 1.71 7.93 3.93
CA PHE A 79 2.05 6.53 4.10
C PHE A 79 1.21 5.67 3.15
N MET A 80 1.79 4.56 2.72
CA MET A 80 1.09 3.57 1.92
C MET A 80 1.11 2.24 2.66
N LEU A 81 -0.08 1.70 2.86
CA LEU A 81 -0.27 0.35 3.35
C LEU A 81 -0.57 -0.54 2.14
N SER A 82 0.19 -1.61 1.97
CA SER A 82 -0.04 -2.62 0.93
C SER A 82 -0.48 -3.92 1.55
N LEU A 83 -1.56 -4.49 1.04
CA LEU A 83 -2.00 -5.86 1.31
C LEU A 83 -1.92 -6.65 0.00
N MET A 84 -1.11 -7.71 -0.02
CA MET A 84 -1.05 -8.61 -1.17
C MET A 84 -2.19 -9.61 -1.09
N VAL A 85 -3.10 -9.59 -2.07
CA VAL A 85 -4.20 -10.55 -2.15
C VAL A 85 -3.75 -11.81 -2.87
N SER A 86 -3.17 -11.63 -4.06
CA SER A 86 -2.50 -12.69 -4.82
C SER A 86 -1.33 -12.11 -5.62
N GLY A 87 -0.21 -12.82 -5.62
CA GLY A 87 1.03 -12.42 -6.29
C GLY A 87 2.17 -12.26 -5.31
N HIS A 88 3.14 -11.44 -5.65
CA HIS A 88 4.28 -11.16 -4.78
C HIS A 88 4.90 -9.80 -5.08
N GLY A 89 5.72 -9.35 -4.15
CA GLY A 89 6.59 -8.20 -4.38
C GLY A 89 7.76 -8.15 -3.42
N VAL A 90 8.69 -7.26 -3.70
CA VAL A 90 9.84 -6.95 -2.85
C VAL A 90 9.88 -5.45 -2.64
N LEU A 91 9.71 -5.03 -1.39
CA LEU A 91 9.74 -3.64 -0.98
C LEU A 91 11.05 -3.36 -0.26
N SER A 92 11.79 -2.37 -0.73
CA SER A 92 13.04 -1.93 -0.11
C SER A 92 12.93 -0.45 0.28
N GLN A 93 13.17 -0.13 1.55
CA GLN A 93 13.13 1.24 2.07
C GLN A 93 14.01 1.39 3.33
N SER A 94 14.75 2.49 3.42
CA SER A 94 15.61 2.83 4.57
C SER A 94 16.60 1.71 4.96
N GLY A 95 17.16 1.02 3.96
CA GLY A 95 18.11 -0.08 4.19
C GLY A 95 17.48 -1.41 4.61
N ARG A 96 16.14 -1.49 4.67
CA ARG A 96 15.39 -2.72 4.90
C ARG A 96 14.80 -3.22 3.59
N GLU A 97 14.58 -4.54 3.53
CA GLU A 97 13.93 -5.21 2.43
C GLU A 97 12.96 -6.26 2.98
N VAL A 98 11.78 -6.35 2.38
CA VAL A 98 10.76 -7.35 2.73
C VAL A 98 10.17 -7.98 1.47
N VAL A 99 10.05 -9.30 1.48
CA VAL A 99 9.36 -10.07 0.43
C VAL A 99 7.89 -10.20 0.81
N GLN A 100 7.02 -9.48 0.13
CA GLN A 100 5.57 -9.53 0.35
C GLN A 100 4.95 -10.71 -0.43
N ARG A 101 4.23 -11.58 0.28
CA ARG A 101 3.49 -12.74 -0.24
C ARG A 101 1.99 -12.60 0.05
N ASN A 102 1.19 -13.53 -0.47
CA ASN A 102 -0.25 -13.56 -0.27
C ASN A 102 -0.64 -13.46 1.22
N GLY A 103 -1.45 -12.46 1.56
CA GLY A 103 -1.90 -12.17 2.92
C GLY A 103 -1.05 -11.15 3.67
N ASP A 104 0.17 -10.87 3.20
CA ASP A 104 1.08 -9.99 3.90
C ASP A 104 0.67 -8.52 3.79
N ILE A 105 0.79 -7.83 4.93
CA ILE A 105 0.61 -6.39 5.03
C ILE A 105 1.97 -5.74 5.27
N VAL A 106 2.32 -4.76 4.43
CA VAL A 106 3.54 -3.97 4.55
C VAL A 106 3.21 -2.48 4.51
N LEU A 107 4.00 -1.67 5.20
CA LEU A 107 3.90 -0.22 5.23
C LEU A 107 5.14 0.40 4.56
N TYR A 108 4.94 1.49 3.82
CA TYR A 108 6.04 2.33 3.35
C TYR A 108 5.72 3.83 3.46
N ASP A 109 6.77 4.62 3.75
CA ASP A 109 6.70 6.07 3.91
C ASP A 109 7.07 6.76 2.58
N ALA A 110 6.11 7.42 1.92
CA ALA A 110 6.37 8.11 0.65
C ALA A 110 7.19 9.39 0.81
N ALA A 111 7.42 9.87 2.04
CA ALA A 111 8.34 10.97 2.31
C ALA A 111 9.82 10.54 2.18
N ARG A 112 10.09 9.25 1.96
CA ARG A 112 11.44 8.69 1.85
C ARG A 112 11.59 7.89 0.56
N PRO A 113 12.82 7.73 0.04
CA PRO A 113 13.04 6.88 -1.12
C PRO A 113 12.60 5.43 -0.86
N PHE A 114 12.06 4.79 -1.88
CA PHE A 114 11.74 3.37 -1.86
C PHE A 114 11.88 2.75 -3.25
N SER A 115 12.08 1.43 -3.27
CA SER A 115 11.89 0.60 -4.45
C SER A 115 10.83 -0.45 -4.14
N PHE A 116 9.93 -0.71 -5.09
CA PHE A 116 8.92 -1.74 -4.95
C PHE A 116 8.79 -2.53 -6.25
N ASP A 117 9.39 -3.71 -6.28
CA ASP A 117 9.24 -4.70 -7.34
C ASP A 117 7.95 -5.50 -7.12
N LEU A 118 7.02 -5.41 -8.06
CA LEU A 118 5.64 -5.86 -7.88
C LEU A 118 5.20 -6.72 -9.06
N ALA A 119 4.72 -7.92 -8.79
CA ALA A 119 3.99 -8.78 -9.73
C ALA A 119 2.63 -9.20 -9.14
N PRO A 120 1.69 -8.26 -8.94
CA PRO A 120 0.40 -8.54 -8.31
C PRO A 120 -0.60 -9.08 -9.34
N GLU A 121 -1.17 -10.25 -9.04
CA GLU A 121 -2.45 -10.65 -9.63
C GLU A 121 -3.59 -9.83 -9.00
N SER A 122 -3.49 -9.52 -7.71
CA SER A 122 -4.33 -8.55 -7.01
C SER A 122 -3.61 -8.03 -5.76
N THR A 123 -3.55 -6.71 -5.60
CA THR A 123 -3.09 -6.03 -4.39
C THR A 123 -4.00 -4.88 -4.02
N LEU A 124 -4.20 -4.69 -2.72
CA LEU A 124 -4.94 -3.56 -2.16
C LEU A 124 -3.96 -2.58 -1.53
N LEU A 125 -4.06 -1.32 -1.94
CA LEU A 125 -3.24 -0.22 -1.43
C LEU A 125 -4.14 0.77 -0.69
N VAL A 126 -3.69 1.21 0.48
CA VAL A 126 -4.33 2.29 1.23
C VAL A 126 -3.36 3.46 1.32
N ARG A 127 -3.71 4.58 0.69
CA ARG A 127 -3.01 5.85 0.87
C ARG A 127 -3.54 6.54 2.12
N ILE A 128 -2.63 6.80 3.05
CA ILE A 128 -2.94 7.31 4.38
C ILE A 128 -2.29 8.68 4.55
N PRO A 129 -3.09 9.75 4.77
CA PRO A 129 -2.54 11.06 5.05
C PRO A 129 -1.56 11.01 6.22
N ARG A 130 -0.33 11.49 6.00
CA ARG A 130 0.78 11.39 6.98
C ARG A 130 0.35 11.75 8.40
N ARG A 131 -0.29 12.92 8.55
CA ARG A 131 -0.74 13.44 9.84
C ARG A 131 -1.72 12.50 10.54
N GLN A 132 -2.61 11.83 9.80
CA GLN A 132 -3.60 10.94 10.41
C GLN A 132 -2.98 9.69 11.01
N LEU A 133 -1.92 9.15 10.40
CA LEU A 133 -1.18 8.02 10.94
C LEU A 133 -0.30 8.46 12.10
N LEU A 134 0.50 9.51 11.94
CA LEU A 134 1.44 9.95 12.97
C LEU A 134 0.76 10.49 14.23
N CYS A 135 -0.46 11.02 14.13
CA CYS A 135 -1.25 11.38 15.31
C CYS A 135 -1.69 10.17 16.14
N ARG A 136 -1.73 8.97 15.56
CA ARG A 136 -2.08 7.71 16.26
C ARG A 136 -0.84 6.95 16.68
N PHE A 137 0.17 6.90 15.81
CA PHE A 137 1.40 6.16 16.01
C PHE A 137 2.60 6.97 15.48
N PRO A 138 3.25 7.79 16.32
CA PRO A 138 4.36 8.67 15.90
C PRO A 138 5.56 7.94 15.28
N GLU A 139 5.82 6.72 15.73
CA GLU A 139 6.98 5.91 15.33
C GLU A 139 6.72 5.08 14.04
N ALA A 140 5.65 5.35 13.30
CA ALA A 140 5.26 4.51 12.15
C ALA A 140 6.35 4.41 11.07
N HIS A 141 7.19 5.44 10.94
CA HIS A 141 8.32 5.48 10.03
C HIS A 141 9.40 4.42 10.35
N ASN A 142 9.46 3.95 11.60
CA ASN A 142 10.36 2.88 12.02
C ASN A 142 9.83 1.49 11.67
N LEU A 143 8.56 1.36 11.26
CA LEU A 143 7.90 0.09 10.97
C LEU A 143 7.60 -0.08 9.47
N THR A 144 8.46 0.45 8.60
CA THR A 144 8.31 0.34 7.14
C THR A 144 9.18 -0.77 6.55
N ALA A 145 8.81 -1.28 5.38
CA ALA A 145 9.53 -2.37 4.70
C ALA A 145 9.78 -3.59 5.61
N MET A 146 8.72 -4.01 6.31
CA MET A 146 8.65 -5.20 7.15
C MET A 146 7.24 -5.79 7.11
N HIS A 147 7.11 -7.07 7.46
CA HIS A 147 5.79 -7.70 7.66
C HIS A 147 5.17 -7.16 8.93
N LEU A 148 3.96 -6.59 8.83
CA LEU A 148 3.28 -6.05 10.01
C LEU A 148 2.56 -7.15 10.80
N ALA A 149 3.05 -7.45 12.00
CA ALA A 149 2.49 -8.40 12.95
C ALA A 149 2.12 -9.75 12.30
N GLU A 150 3.07 -10.32 11.57
CA GLU A 150 2.90 -11.56 10.81
C GLU A 150 2.33 -12.69 11.67
N GLY A 151 1.29 -13.37 11.17
CA GLY A 151 0.59 -14.43 11.89
C GLY A 151 -0.30 -13.98 13.07
N HIS A 152 -0.26 -12.70 13.46
CA HIS A 152 -1.06 -12.20 14.57
C HIS A 152 -2.52 -11.94 14.16
N PRO A 153 -3.53 -12.25 15.01
CA PRO A 153 -4.94 -12.04 14.69
C PRO A 153 -5.31 -10.58 14.33
N THR A 154 -4.60 -9.59 14.89
CA THR A 154 -4.86 -8.17 14.60
C THR A 154 -4.50 -7.80 13.15
N ALA A 155 -3.40 -8.33 12.61
CA ALA A 155 -3.03 -8.13 11.21
C ALA A 155 -4.09 -8.74 10.28
N ARG A 156 -4.61 -9.92 10.63
CA ARG A 156 -5.70 -10.57 9.89
C ARG A 156 -6.98 -9.73 9.91
N LEU A 157 -7.36 -9.18 11.06
CA LEU A 157 -8.54 -8.31 11.18
C LEU A 157 -8.39 -7.05 10.32
N LEU A 158 -7.23 -6.39 10.36
CA LEU A 158 -6.93 -5.26 9.48
C LEU A 158 -7.04 -5.65 7.99
N GLY A 159 -6.45 -6.79 7.62
CA GLY A 159 -6.53 -7.31 6.26
C GLY A 159 -7.97 -7.54 5.80
N HIS A 160 -8.83 -8.08 6.66
CA HIS A 160 -10.26 -8.21 6.36
C HIS A 160 -10.94 -6.84 6.21
N MET A 161 -10.69 -5.88 7.10
CA MET A 161 -11.25 -4.53 6.99
C MET A 161 -10.87 -3.86 5.66
N ILE A 162 -9.63 -4.01 5.20
CA ILE A 162 -9.16 -3.45 3.92
C ILE A 162 -9.90 -4.10 2.74
N ARG A 163 -10.04 -5.43 2.74
CA ARG A 163 -10.75 -6.18 1.68
C ARG A 163 -12.22 -5.79 1.61
N GLU A 164 -12.91 -5.78 2.74
CA GLU A 164 -14.34 -5.40 2.79
C GLU A 164 -14.54 -3.92 2.42
N ALA A 165 -13.65 -3.03 2.87
CA ALA A 165 -13.72 -1.62 2.47
C ALA A 165 -13.43 -1.40 0.98
N ALA A 166 -12.68 -2.30 0.33
CA ALA A 166 -12.44 -2.24 -1.12
C ALA A 166 -13.68 -2.67 -1.92
N SER A 167 -14.46 -3.63 -1.42
CA SER A 167 -15.68 -4.14 -2.08
C SER A 167 -16.95 -3.37 -1.70
N LEU A 168 -16.96 -2.61 -0.61
CA LEU A 168 -18.16 -1.95 -0.12
C LEU A 168 -18.71 -0.91 -1.11
N GLU A 169 -20.01 -1.01 -1.42
CA GLU A 169 -20.75 0.08 -2.06
C GLU A 169 -21.21 1.05 -0.98
N LEU A 170 -20.40 2.07 -0.70
CA LEU A 170 -20.74 3.12 0.26
C LEU A 170 -21.74 4.07 -0.41
N SER A 171 -23.03 3.81 -0.24
CA SER A 171 -24.08 4.74 -0.62
C SER A 171 -24.20 5.87 0.42
N GLY A 172 -23.36 6.90 0.26
CA GLY A 172 -23.74 8.30 0.48
C GLY A 172 -23.67 8.91 1.89
N SER A 173 -23.16 8.23 2.92
CA SER A 173 -22.97 8.86 4.25
C SER A 173 -21.50 9.18 4.51
N GLU A 174 -21.10 10.43 4.28
CA GLU A 174 -19.74 10.93 4.58
C GLU A 174 -19.32 10.64 6.03
N ALA A 175 -20.27 10.73 6.98
CA ALA A 175 -20.03 10.43 8.38
C ALA A 175 -19.68 8.95 8.62
N MET A 176 -20.35 8.04 7.90
CA MET A 176 -20.04 6.61 7.93
C MET A 176 -18.66 6.33 7.33
N GLU A 177 -18.35 6.93 6.17
CA GLU A 177 -17.02 6.78 5.55
C GLU A 177 -15.91 7.28 6.47
N ALA A 178 -16.09 8.43 7.10
CA ALA A 178 -15.15 8.99 8.06
C ALA A 178 -14.96 8.10 9.29
N SER A 179 -16.05 7.51 9.80
CA SER A 179 -16.01 6.60 10.96
C SER A 179 -15.28 5.29 10.62
N LEU A 180 -15.53 4.72 9.44
CA LEU A 180 -14.86 3.51 8.98
C LEU A 180 -13.38 3.77 8.67
N ALA A 181 -13.05 4.93 8.09
CA ALA A 181 -11.67 5.38 7.91
C ALA A 181 -10.93 5.52 9.25
N GLY A 182 -11.57 6.15 10.25
CA GLY A 182 -11.04 6.26 11.61
C GLY A 182 -10.78 4.89 12.23
N SER A 183 -11.76 3.97 12.12
CA SER A 183 -11.65 2.61 12.64
C SER A 183 -10.52 1.81 12.00
N MET A 184 -10.33 1.94 10.68
CA MET A 184 -9.22 1.31 9.96
C MET A 184 -7.87 1.84 10.44
N LEU A 185 -7.76 3.14 10.68
CA LEU A 185 -6.54 3.76 11.21
C LEU A 185 -6.26 3.34 12.65
N ASP A 186 -7.29 3.22 13.49
CA ASP A 186 -7.15 2.75 14.87
C ASP A 186 -6.71 1.28 14.89
N MET A 187 -7.26 0.45 14.00
CA MET A 187 -6.83 -0.95 13.84
C MET A 187 -5.38 -1.05 13.33
N LEU A 188 -4.99 -0.23 12.34
CA LEU A 188 -3.61 -0.14 11.90
C LEU A 188 -2.68 0.27 13.05
N SER A 189 -3.07 1.26 13.87
CA SER A 189 -2.29 1.67 15.03
C SER A 189 -2.08 0.52 16.03
N ALA A 190 -3.11 -0.30 16.26
CA ALA A 190 -2.98 -1.47 17.13
C ALA A 190 -2.07 -2.55 16.52
N VAL A 191 -2.09 -2.75 15.21
CA VAL A 191 -1.14 -3.64 14.50
C VAL A 191 0.30 -3.14 14.66
N LEU A 192 0.53 -1.83 14.49
CA LEU A 192 1.84 -1.21 14.67
C LEU A 192 2.33 -1.31 16.12
N GLN A 193 1.43 -1.19 17.10
CA GLN A 193 1.77 -1.41 18.52
C GLN A 193 2.22 -2.85 18.76
N VAL A 194 1.46 -3.84 18.27
CA VAL A 194 1.83 -5.26 18.39
C VAL A 194 3.20 -5.54 17.77
N GLN A 195 3.47 -4.98 16.59
CA GLN A 195 4.77 -5.11 15.93
C GLN A 195 5.88 -4.49 16.79
N SER A 196 5.69 -3.27 17.27
CA SER A 196 6.66 -2.57 18.11
C SER A 196 6.94 -3.31 19.42
N ASP A 197 5.93 -3.90 20.05
CA ASP A 197 6.08 -4.66 21.29
C ASP A 197 6.77 -6.01 21.03
N GLY A 198 6.50 -6.65 19.88
CA GLY A 198 7.17 -7.87 19.45
C GLY A 198 8.66 -7.66 19.17
N ASP A 199 9.03 -6.54 18.54
CA ASP A 199 10.42 -6.15 18.30
C ASP A 199 11.19 -5.81 19.60
N LEU A 200 10.48 -5.46 20.67
CA LEU A 200 11.05 -5.27 22.02
C LEU A 200 11.18 -6.59 22.81
N ALA A 201 10.54 -7.67 22.36
CA ALA A 201 10.56 -8.98 23.01
C ALA A 201 11.38 -10.10 22.32
N PRO A 202 12.49 -9.85 21.57
CA PRO A 202 13.17 -10.91 20.82
C PRO A 202 13.94 -11.92 21.70
N ASP A 203 14.07 -11.72 23.03
CA ASP A 203 15.09 -12.41 23.85
C ASP A 203 14.56 -13.32 24.98
N LEU A 204 13.49 -14.10 24.75
CA LEU A 204 13.05 -15.13 25.70
C LEU A 204 12.81 -16.53 25.11
N ARG A 205 13.33 -16.82 23.91
CA ARG A 205 13.36 -18.20 23.38
C ARG A 205 14.78 -18.74 23.36
N THR A 206 15.23 -19.22 24.51
CA THR A 206 16.38 -20.14 24.61
C THR A 206 16.02 -21.45 23.87
N PRO A 207 16.91 -22.02 23.04
CA PRO A 207 16.65 -23.30 22.41
C PRO A 207 16.76 -24.44 23.44
N ILE A 208 15.87 -25.43 23.35
CA ILE A 208 16.03 -26.76 23.96
C ILE A 208 16.67 -27.66 22.91
#